data_AF-A0A537RWQ7-F1
#
_entry.id   AF-A0A537RWQ7-F1
#
_cell.length_a   1.000
_cell.length_b   1.000
_cell.length_c   1.000
_cell.angle_alpha   90.00
_cell.angle_beta   90.00
_cell.angle_gamma   90.00
#
_symmetry.space_group_name_H-M   'P 1'
#
loop_
_entity.id
_entity.type
_entity.pdbx_description
1 polymer ?
#
loop_
_entity_poly.entity_id
_entity_poly.type
_entity_poly.pdbx_seq_one_letter_code
_entity_poly.pdbx_strand_id
1 'polypeptide(L)'
;MAVMPIPMRTDVLMICAHEPSLDPRIRWEAEAAARRFDVTVLGFNRDDGPEPARDSGSGYQIVRLVRPAVSAAYFFWRLKDVLPLPMYIPLAALALLLAPVLLLAEIGGRSLRMIVRRPRISVFLQRSRLSSAIGWARRRLPMRLEYILAVLRAQFSPAASAFWNCLREMPRKPAVVHCNDLDTLLVGVLAKRYYGCRLVYDAHEFYPVSDPHGNWLDITFFSLIERLLIRHADAVVTVNPMLGEAMRAAYRLERVYSVPNAEPWTGECPEPDAGSEMERLANGRVKFLFQGRFTPGRGIDELIEGWVAVDR
;
A
#
# COMPACT_ATOMS: atom_id res chain seq x y z
N MET A 1 25.73 44.30 -13.34
CA MET A 1 24.37 43.76 -13.07
C MET A 1 24.56 42.51 -12.24
N ALA A 2 24.22 42.56 -10.94
CA ALA A 2 24.30 41.40 -10.07
C ALA A 2 23.21 40.41 -10.48
N VAL A 3 23.60 39.21 -10.90
CA VAL A 3 22.67 38.10 -11.10
C VAL A 3 22.09 37.78 -9.72
N MET A 4 20.85 38.18 -9.48
CA MET A 4 20.12 37.77 -8.28
C MET A 4 20.07 36.24 -8.28
N PRO A 5 20.52 35.56 -7.21
CA PRO A 5 20.43 34.11 -7.13
C PRO A 5 18.96 33.72 -7.26
N ILE A 6 18.64 32.86 -8.22
CA ILE A 6 17.31 32.26 -8.35
C ILE A 6 17.01 31.61 -7.00
N PRO A 7 15.92 31.96 -6.31
CA PRO A 7 15.61 31.38 -5.02
C PRO A 7 15.50 29.87 -5.20
N MET A 8 16.30 29.12 -4.45
CA MET A 8 16.28 27.66 -4.48
C MET A 8 14.86 27.19 -4.18
N ARG A 9 14.24 26.51 -5.14
CA ARG A 9 12.93 25.90 -4.96
C ARG A 9 13.04 24.79 -3.91
N THR A 10 11.96 24.62 -3.15
CA THR A 10 11.90 23.61 -2.11
C THR A 10 11.89 22.21 -2.73
N ASP A 11 12.82 21.36 -2.31
CA ASP A 11 12.93 19.97 -2.76
C ASP A 11 11.81 19.11 -2.14
N VAL A 12 10.96 18.52 -2.98
CA VAL A 12 9.88 17.60 -2.61
C VAL A 12 10.18 16.22 -3.18
N LEU A 13 10.25 15.23 -2.31
CA LEU A 13 10.37 13.83 -2.69
C LEU A 13 9.01 13.15 -2.54
N MET A 14 8.38 12.83 -3.66
CA MET A 14 7.17 12.01 -3.69
C MET A 14 7.55 10.55 -3.85
N ILE A 15 6.97 9.66 -3.06
CA ILE A 15 7.27 8.22 -3.11
C ILE A 15 6.00 7.40 -3.34
N CYS A 16 6.08 6.42 -4.24
CA CYS A 16 5.00 5.47 -4.54
C CYS A 16 5.56 4.05 -4.74
N ALA A 17 4.94 3.02 -4.17
CA ALA A 17 5.47 1.65 -4.17
C ALA A 17 5.16 0.83 -5.45
N HIS A 18 4.96 1.51 -6.57
CA HIS A 18 4.71 0.94 -7.90
C HIS A 18 5.39 1.79 -8.99
N GLU A 19 5.21 1.40 -10.25
CA GLU A 19 5.67 2.19 -11.40
C GLU A 19 4.91 3.51 -11.47
N PRO A 20 5.59 4.67 -11.35
CA PRO A 20 4.93 5.97 -11.33
C PRO A 20 4.09 6.27 -12.57
N SER A 21 4.50 5.81 -13.75
CA SER A 21 3.79 6.12 -15.00
C SER A 21 2.46 5.39 -15.16
N LEU A 22 2.21 4.32 -14.39
CA LEU A 22 0.96 3.55 -14.43
C LEU A 22 -0.16 4.18 -13.60
N ASP A 23 0.18 5.12 -12.71
CA ASP A 23 -0.80 5.83 -11.89
C ASP A 23 -0.91 7.30 -12.34
N PRO A 24 -2.01 7.69 -13.00
CA PRO A 24 -2.16 9.04 -13.49
C PRO A 24 -2.24 10.07 -12.35
N ARG A 25 -2.65 9.66 -11.14
CA ARG A 25 -2.72 10.56 -9.96
C ARG A 25 -1.35 11.07 -9.56
N ILE A 26 -0.36 10.18 -9.51
CA ILE A 26 1.04 10.51 -9.24
C ILE A 26 1.55 11.55 -10.24
N ARG A 27 1.22 11.39 -11.53
CA ARG A 27 1.58 12.37 -12.56
C ARG A 27 0.91 13.72 -12.31
N TRP A 28 -0.39 13.77 -12.07
CA TRP A 28 -1.11 15.04 -11.83
C TRP A 28 -0.58 15.78 -10.61
N GLU A 29 -0.35 15.06 -9.51
CA GLU A 29 0.20 15.62 -8.29
C GLU A 29 1.61 16.17 -8.52
N ALA A 30 2.48 15.40 -9.18
CA ALA A 30 3.85 15.82 -9.47
C ALA A 30 3.90 17.03 -10.41
N GLU A 31 3.10 17.06 -11.47
CA GLU A 31 2.99 18.19 -12.40
C GLU A 31 2.44 19.44 -11.71
N ALA A 32 1.44 19.30 -10.86
CA ALA A 32 0.87 20.41 -10.10
C ALA A 32 1.89 20.97 -9.09
N ALA A 33 2.59 20.09 -8.36
CA ALA A 33 3.61 20.47 -7.39
C ALA A 33 4.84 21.12 -8.06
N ALA A 34 5.27 20.63 -9.23
CA ALA A 34 6.41 21.13 -10.00
C ALA A 34 6.30 22.61 -10.40
N ARG A 35 5.08 23.17 -10.41
CA ARG A 35 4.85 24.60 -10.66
C ARG A 35 5.50 25.49 -9.59
N ARG A 36 5.68 24.96 -8.37
CA ARG A 36 6.20 25.70 -7.21
C ARG A 36 7.42 25.06 -6.56
N PHE A 37 7.61 23.76 -6.75
CA PHE A 37 8.63 22.97 -6.05
C PHE A 37 9.55 22.24 -7.02
N ASP A 38 10.73 21.83 -6.53
CA ASP A 38 11.60 20.90 -7.26
C ASP A 38 11.17 19.48 -6.87
N VAL A 39 10.43 18.81 -7.76
CA VAL A 39 9.78 17.53 -7.46
C VAL A 39 10.59 16.37 -8.03
N THR A 40 10.86 15.38 -7.19
CA THR A 40 11.34 14.05 -7.60
C THR A 40 10.34 13.01 -7.17
N VAL A 41 9.88 12.18 -8.11
CA VAL A 41 9.02 11.02 -7.87
C VAL A 41 9.90 9.78 -7.83
N LEU A 42 9.89 9.07 -6.72
CA LEU A 42 10.62 7.83 -6.52
C LEU A 42 9.64 6.65 -6.48
N GLY A 43 9.84 5.68 -7.37
CA GLY A 43 9.01 4.49 -7.41
C GLY A 43 9.78 3.24 -7.81
N PHE A 44 9.07 2.13 -7.97
CA PHE A 44 9.64 0.89 -8.50
C PHE A 44 9.42 0.81 -10.00
N ASN A 45 10.42 0.33 -10.73
CA ASN A 45 10.22 0.00 -12.13
C ASN A 45 9.30 -1.21 -12.27
N ARG A 46 8.67 -1.35 -13.43
CA ARG A 46 7.95 -2.58 -13.79
C ARG A 46 8.94 -3.71 -14.08
N ASP A 47 8.56 -4.92 -13.70
CA ASP A 47 9.38 -6.12 -13.92
C ASP A 47 9.35 -6.54 -15.40
N ASP A 48 8.24 -6.25 -16.09
CA ASP A 48 7.97 -6.52 -17.48
C ASP A 48 8.08 -5.25 -18.34
N GLY A 49 9.10 -5.18 -19.19
CA GLY A 49 9.35 -4.01 -20.04
C GLY A 49 9.79 -2.77 -19.24
N PRO A 50 10.93 -2.83 -18.54
CA PRO A 50 11.37 -1.75 -17.65
C PRO A 50 11.59 -0.45 -18.41
N GLU A 51 11.14 0.65 -17.80
CA GLU A 51 11.35 2.01 -18.29
C GLU A 51 12.76 2.51 -17.90
N PRO A 52 13.25 3.64 -18.46
CA PRO A 52 14.49 4.25 -18.03
C PRO A 52 14.51 4.51 -16.51
N ALA A 53 15.63 4.15 -15.86
CA ALA A 53 15.80 4.29 -14.41
C ALA A 53 15.67 5.74 -13.92
N ARG A 54 15.95 6.71 -14.80
CA ARG A 54 15.67 8.11 -14.58
C ARG A 54 14.96 8.67 -15.80
N ASP A 55 14.01 9.53 -15.54
CA ASP A 55 13.20 10.15 -16.57
C ASP A 55 12.76 11.55 -16.09
N SER A 56 12.35 12.40 -17.02
CA SER A 56 11.87 13.75 -16.73
C SER A 56 10.43 13.88 -17.21
N GLY A 57 9.51 14.13 -16.29
CA GLY A 57 8.16 14.54 -16.63
C GLY A 57 8.08 16.04 -16.92
N SER A 58 6.86 16.56 -17.07
CA SER A 58 6.59 17.98 -17.28
C SER A 58 6.93 18.83 -16.04
N GLY A 59 8.22 19.11 -15.84
CA GLY A 59 8.75 19.91 -14.74
C GLY A 59 9.16 19.15 -13.48
N TYR A 60 9.13 17.81 -13.49
CA TYR A 60 9.56 16.97 -12.36
C TYR A 60 10.46 15.82 -12.84
N GLN A 61 11.18 15.20 -11.91
CA GLN A 61 12.04 14.05 -12.19
C GLN A 61 11.39 12.76 -11.70
N ILE A 62 11.59 11.67 -12.42
CA ILE A 62 11.22 10.32 -12.00
C ILE A 62 12.49 9.51 -11.78
N VAL A 63 12.56 8.82 -10.65
CA VAL A 63 13.61 7.87 -10.32
C VAL A 63 12.94 6.52 -10.05
N ARG A 64 13.32 5.51 -10.84
CA ARG A 64 12.80 4.15 -10.74
C ARG A 64 13.87 3.24 -10.17
N LEU A 65 13.52 2.55 -9.09
CA LEU A 65 14.38 1.53 -8.50
C LEU A 65 13.93 0.15 -8.94
N VAL A 66 14.88 -0.80 -8.98
CA VAL A 66 14.55 -2.22 -9.09
C VAL A 66 13.97 -2.69 -7.77
N ARG A 67 12.88 -3.46 -7.80
CA ARG A 67 12.26 -4.02 -6.60
C ARG A 67 13.16 -5.10 -5.99
N PRO A 68 13.71 -4.92 -4.78
CA PRO A 68 14.57 -5.92 -4.19
C PRO A 68 13.76 -7.10 -3.63
N ALA A 69 14.31 -8.30 -3.74
CA ALA A 69 13.77 -9.47 -3.05
C ALA A 69 14.19 -9.45 -1.57
N VAL A 70 13.29 -8.99 -0.70
CA VAL A 70 13.53 -8.89 0.76
C VAL A 70 12.45 -9.63 1.53
N SER A 71 12.80 -10.18 2.70
CA SER A 71 11.85 -10.89 3.55
C SER A 71 10.86 -9.94 4.23
N ALA A 72 9.70 -10.44 4.63
CA ALA A 72 8.74 -9.69 5.46
C ALA A 72 9.36 -9.20 6.79
N ALA A 73 10.37 -9.91 7.31
CA ALA A 73 11.09 -9.52 8.52
C ALA A 73 11.81 -8.17 8.40
N TYR A 74 12.20 -7.76 7.18
CA TYR A 74 12.86 -6.47 6.96
C TYR A 74 11.97 -5.29 7.36
N PHE A 75 10.67 -5.36 7.06
CA PHE A 75 9.72 -4.35 7.47
C PHE A 75 9.73 -4.17 8.99
N PHE A 76 9.64 -5.26 9.75
CA PHE A 76 9.69 -5.21 11.23
C PHE A 76 11.04 -4.71 11.76
N TRP A 77 12.15 -5.10 11.10
CA TRP A 77 13.47 -4.58 11.43
C TRP A 77 13.55 -3.05 11.30
N ARG A 78 12.83 -2.45 10.35
CA ARG A 78 12.74 -0.98 10.23
C ARG A 78 11.66 -0.37 11.11
N LEU A 79 10.53 -1.05 11.27
CA LEU A 79 9.43 -0.61 12.13
C LEU A 79 9.91 -0.42 13.58
N LYS A 80 10.86 -1.25 14.05
CA LYS A 80 11.45 -1.10 15.38
C LYS A 80 12.04 0.30 15.62
N ASP A 81 12.52 0.98 14.57
CA ASP A 81 13.16 2.29 14.67
C ASP A 81 12.13 3.41 14.90
N VAL A 82 10.83 3.10 14.73
CA VAL A 82 9.72 4.04 14.94
C VAL A 82 8.87 3.76 16.18
N LEU A 83 8.99 2.57 16.78
CA LEU A 83 8.23 2.20 17.98
C LEU A 83 8.55 3.14 19.16
N PRO A 84 7.55 3.56 19.95
CA PRO A 84 7.78 4.32 21.17
C PRO A 84 8.38 3.40 22.24
N LEU A 85 9.22 3.98 23.12
CA LEU A 85 9.94 3.25 24.17
C LEU A 85 9.07 2.28 25.01
N PRO A 86 7.84 2.64 25.42
CA PRO A 86 6.99 1.72 26.19
C PRO A 86 6.60 0.43 25.48
N MET A 87 6.67 0.37 24.14
CA MET A 87 6.32 -0.84 23.39
C MET A 87 7.44 -1.89 23.37
N TYR A 88 8.69 -1.54 23.69
CA TYR A 88 9.76 -2.54 23.73
C TYR A 88 9.60 -3.54 24.88
N ILE A 89 9.06 -3.13 26.03
CA ILE A 89 8.84 -4.00 27.19
C ILE A 89 7.86 -5.14 26.87
N PRO A 90 6.63 -4.89 26.38
CA PRO A 90 5.70 -5.97 26.05
C PRO A 90 6.20 -6.82 24.86
N LEU A 91 6.91 -6.23 23.89
CA LEU A 91 7.52 -7.00 22.81
C LEU A 91 8.63 -7.94 23.29
N ALA A 92 9.48 -7.47 24.21
CA ALA A 92 10.51 -8.30 24.82
C ALA A 92 9.90 -9.41 25.69
N ALA A 93 8.87 -9.11 26.46
CA ALA A 93 8.12 -10.11 27.23
C ALA A 93 7.46 -11.17 26.32
N LEU A 94 6.85 -10.74 25.21
CA LEU A 94 6.28 -11.64 24.21
C LEU A 94 7.35 -12.52 23.55
N ALA A 95 8.50 -11.94 23.18
CA ALA A 95 9.62 -12.69 22.62
C ALA A 95 10.15 -13.74 23.62
N LEU A 96 10.26 -13.38 24.91
CA LEU A 96 10.67 -14.30 25.97
C LEU A 96 9.65 -15.43 26.18
N LEU A 97 8.35 -15.13 26.12
CA LEU A 97 7.27 -16.12 26.19
C LEU A 97 7.26 -17.08 25.01
N LEU A 98 7.57 -16.59 23.80
CA LEU A 98 7.58 -17.40 22.57
C LEU A 98 8.91 -18.16 22.37
N ALA A 99 10.00 -17.73 22.99
CA ALA A 99 11.33 -18.34 22.82
C ALA A 99 11.36 -19.84 23.14
N PRO A 100 10.75 -20.36 24.24
CA PRO A 100 10.68 -21.79 24.50
C PRO A 100 9.92 -22.56 23.42
N VAL A 101 8.82 -21.99 22.90
CA VAL A 101 8.01 -22.62 21.84
C VAL A 101 8.81 -22.73 20.54
N LEU A 102 9.53 -21.66 20.18
CA LEU A 102 10.38 -21.63 19.00
C LEU A 102 11.57 -22.60 19.14
N LEU A 103 12.19 -22.67 20.31
CA LEU A 103 13.27 -23.61 20.61
C LEU A 103 12.80 -25.07 20.52
N LEU A 104 11.63 -25.38 21.11
CA LEU A 104 11.02 -26.71 21.01
C LEU A 104 10.64 -27.06 19.57
N ALA A 105 10.12 -26.11 18.80
CA ALA A 105 9.83 -26.31 17.39
C ALA A 105 11.10 -26.57 16.56
N GLU A 106 12.21 -25.89 16.88
CA GLU A 106 13.50 -26.11 16.22
C GLU A 106 14.10 -27.46 16.58
N ILE A 107 14.10 -27.84 17.86
CA ILE A 107 14.56 -29.17 18.33
C ILE A 107 13.70 -30.27 17.69
N GLY A 108 12.37 -30.12 17.72
CA GLY A 108 11.44 -31.05 17.08
C GLY A 108 11.66 -31.16 15.57
N GLY A 109 11.90 -30.05 14.87
CA GLY A 109 12.18 -30.03 13.44
C GLY A 109 13.55 -30.61 13.06
N ARG A 110 14.56 -30.51 13.94
CA ARG A 110 15.86 -31.19 13.77
C ARG A 110 15.72 -32.70 13.98
N SER A 111 14.98 -33.13 15.00
CA SER A 111 14.68 -34.54 15.26
C SER A 111 13.84 -35.18 14.14
N LEU A 112 12.83 -34.47 13.63
CA LEU A 112 12.00 -34.94 12.51
C LEU A 112 12.82 -35.07 11.22
N ARG A 113 13.73 -34.14 10.93
CA ARG A 113 14.65 -34.24 9.78
C ARG A 113 15.64 -35.41 9.90
N MET A 114 16.07 -35.76 11.10
CA MET A 114 16.87 -36.97 11.35
C MET A 114 16.06 -38.26 11.14
N ILE A 115 14.79 -38.28 11.54
CA ILE A 115 13.90 -39.44 11.39
C ILE A 115 13.50 -39.64 9.91
N VAL A 116 13.16 -38.56 9.20
CA VAL A 116 12.74 -38.59 7.78
C VAL A 116 13.91 -38.89 6.83
N ARG A 117 15.18 -38.69 7.25
CA ARG A 117 16.37 -39.13 6.50
C ARG A 117 16.66 -40.64 6.59
N ARG A 118 15.85 -41.44 7.29
CA ARG A 118 15.94 -42.90 7.25
C ARG A 118 14.96 -43.46 6.20
N PRO A 119 15.42 -44.15 5.15
CA PRO A 119 14.55 -44.75 4.16
C PRO A 119 13.93 -46.02 4.75
N ARG A 120 12.77 -45.87 5.40
CA ARG A 120 11.78 -46.89 5.79
C ARG A 120 11.27 -46.60 7.20
N ILE A 121 10.21 -45.80 7.32
CA ILE A 121 9.11 -46.14 8.24
C ILE A 121 7.82 -45.60 7.63
N SER A 122 7.03 -46.49 7.02
CA SER A 122 5.61 -46.28 6.78
C SER A 122 4.88 -46.38 8.11
N VAL A 123 4.33 -45.27 8.63
CA VAL A 123 3.35 -45.34 9.72
C VAL A 123 2.08 -44.62 9.34
N PHE A 124 1.07 -45.46 9.23
CA PHE A 124 -0.36 -45.24 9.25
C PHE A 124 -0.76 -44.24 10.35
N LEU A 125 -1.16 -43.02 9.97
CA LEU A 125 -1.80 -42.07 10.88
C LEU A 125 -3.29 -42.02 10.59
N GLN A 126 -3.99 -42.84 11.36
CA GLN A 126 -5.45 -42.94 11.42
C GLN A 126 -6.03 -41.58 11.82
N ARG A 127 -6.75 -40.95 10.89
CA ARG A 127 -7.46 -39.68 11.08
C ARG A 127 -8.53 -39.83 12.16
N SER A 128 -8.30 -39.26 13.34
CA SER A 128 -9.39 -38.98 14.28
C SER A 128 -10.27 -37.86 13.70
N ARG A 129 -11.55 -38.18 13.49
CA ARG A 129 -12.61 -37.21 13.21
C ARG A 129 -12.91 -36.44 14.49
N LEU A 130 -12.20 -35.35 14.75
CA LEU A 130 -12.63 -34.36 15.76
C LEU A 130 -12.91 -33.01 15.09
N SER A 131 -14.21 -32.67 15.07
CA SER A 131 -14.82 -31.33 14.91
C SER A 131 -14.47 -30.53 13.64
N SER A 132 -15.40 -30.53 12.69
CA SER A 132 -15.39 -29.75 11.46
C SER A 132 -15.23 -28.24 11.66
N ALA A 133 -15.71 -27.65 12.77
CA ALA A 133 -15.58 -26.21 13.03
C ALA A 133 -14.16 -25.79 13.49
N ILE A 134 -13.53 -26.58 14.37
CA ILE A 134 -12.19 -26.28 14.91
C ILE A 134 -11.11 -26.53 13.85
N GLY A 135 -11.30 -27.56 13.00
CA GLY A 135 -10.44 -27.82 11.84
C GLY A 135 -10.52 -26.72 10.77
N TRP A 136 -11.67 -26.05 10.64
CA TRP A 136 -11.90 -24.96 9.69
C TRP A 136 -11.26 -23.64 10.16
N ALA A 137 -11.46 -23.29 11.44
CA ALA A 137 -10.80 -22.15 12.07
C ALA A 137 -9.26 -22.31 12.11
N ARG A 138 -8.76 -23.52 12.40
CA ARG A 138 -7.32 -23.84 12.39
C ARG A 138 -6.66 -23.71 11.01
N ARG A 139 -7.40 -23.79 9.91
CA ARG A 139 -6.86 -23.61 8.55
C ARG A 139 -6.90 -22.16 8.08
N ARG A 140 -7.90 -21.36 8.50
CA ARG A 140 -8.03 -19.95 8.11
C ARG A 140 -6.98 -19.04 8.73
N LEU A 141 -6.62 -19.26 10.00
CA LEU A 141 -5.67 -18.39 10.70
C LEU A 141 -4.24 -18.45 10.08
N PRO A 142 -3.67 -19.63 9.76
CA PRO A 142 -2.39 -19.71 9.06
C PRO A 142 -2.42 -19.03 7.69
N MET A 143 -3.46 -19.26 6.88
CA MET A 143 -3.58 -18.65 5.54
C MET A 143 -3.59 -17.12 5.60
N ARG A 144 -4.18 -16.53 6.65
CA ARG A 144 -4.26 -15.07 6.79
C ARG A 144 -2.98 -14.47 7.34
N LEU A 145 -2.27 -15.18 8.21
CA LEU A 145 -0.91 -14.79 8.57
C LEU A 145 0.03 -14.87 7.36
N GLU A 146 -0.07 -15.92 6.56
CA GLU A 146 0.66 -16.06 5.29
C GLU A 146 0.35 -14.91 4.33
N TYR A 147 -0.92 -14.51 4.21
CA TYR A 147 -1.33 -13.33 3.43
C TYR A 147 -0.64 -12.05 3.93
N ILE A 148 -0.68 -11.76 5.23
CA ILE A 148 -0.01 -10.58 5.80
C ILE A 148 1.49 -10.61 5.48
N LEU A 149 2.15 -11.75 5.69
CA LEU A 149 3.57 -11.91 5.38
C LEU A 149 3.86 -11.75 3.88
N ALA A 150 2.97 -12.22 3.01
CA ALA A 150 3.09 -12.07 1.57
C ALA A 150 2.95 -10.59 1.15
N VAL A 151 1.96 -9.87 1.68
CA VAL A 151 1.77 -8.43 1.44
C VAL A 151 2.99 -7.64 1.93
N LEU A 152 3.47 -7.92 3.13
CA LEU A 152 4.69 -7.29 3.65
C LEU A 152 5.90 -7.57 2.76
N ARG A 153 6.08 -8.81 2.30
CA ARG A 153 7.17 -9.20 1.41
C ARG A 153 7.07 -8.52 0.04
N ALA A 154 5.86 -8.35 -0.50
CA ALA A 154 5.64 -7.84 -1.85
C ALA A 154 5.67 -6.30 -1.93
N GLN A 155 5.09 -5.62 -0.94
CA GLN A 155 4.84 -4.17 -0.98
C GLN A 155 5.73 -3.42 0.03
N PHE A 156 5.58 -3.73 1.32
CA PHE A 156 6.17 -2.94 2.40
C PHE A 156 7.68 -3.12 2.57
N SER A 157 8.18 -4.35 2.65
CA SER A 157 9.60 -4.62 2.85
C SER A 157 10.46 -4.07 1.71
N PRO A 158 10.09 -4.29 0.42
CA PRO A 158 10.86 -3.72 -0.69
C PRO A 158 10.92 -2.20 -0.63
N ALA A 159 9.77 -1.53 -0.41
CA ALA A 159 9.71 -0.08 -0.24
C ALA A 159 10.59 0.40 0.93
N ALA A 160 10.42 -0.21 2.11
CA ALA A 160 11.19 0.08 3.31
C ALA A 160 12.70 -0.13 3.12
N SER A 161 13.12 -1.03 2.22
CA SER A 161 14.53 -1.28 1.94
C SER A 161 15.07 -0.32 0.88
N ALA A 162 14.52 -0.38 -0.34
CA ALA A 162 15.06 0.33 -1.49
C ALA A 162 14.91 1.86 -1.36
N PHE A 163 13.72 2.33 -1.00
CA PHE A 163 13.49 3.78 -0.87
C PHE A 163 14.27 4.36 0.29
N TRP A 164 14.36 3.66 1.42
CA TRP A 164 15.16 4.12 2.55
C TRP A 164 16.66 4.20 2.23
N ASN A 165 17.22 3.19 1.56
CA ASN A 165 18.62 3.21 1.16
C ASN A 165 18.89 4.32 0.14
N CYS A 166 18.05 4.44 -0.89
CA CYS A 166 18.16 5.50 -1.89
C CYS A 166 18.07 6.88 -1.24
N LEU A 167 17.08 7.10 -0.37
CA LEU A 167 16.85 8.36 0.32
C LEU A 167 18.07 8.79 1.16
N ARG A 168 18.71 7.86 1.87
CA ARG A 168 19.92 8.14 2.66
C ARG A 168 21.14 8.54 1.82
N GLU A 169 21.17 8.08 0.57
CA GLU A 169 22.26 8.33 -0.38
C GLU A 169 21.95 9.53 -1.30
N MET A 170 20.79 10.18 -1.15
CA MET A 170 20.44 11.32 -1.98
C MET A 170 21.38 12.51 -1.69
N PRO A 171 21.89 13.18 -2.75
CA PRO A 171 22.81 14.31 -2.58
C PRO A 171 22.12 15.54 -1.99
N ARG A 172 20.82 15.71 -2.26
CA ARG A 172 19.99 16.79 -1.72
C ARG A 172 18.97 16.23 -0.75
N LYS A 173 18.94 16.83 0.44
CA LYS A 173 17.97 16.52 1.48
C LYS A 173 16.58 17.03 1.06
N PRO A 174 15.54 16.19 1.04
CA PRO A 174 14.18 16.66 0.79
C PRO A 174 13.70 17.53 1.96
N ALA A 175 13.03 18.64 1.65
CA ALA A 175 12.34 19.45 2.64
C ALA A 175 10.96 18.88 2.97
N VAL A 176 10.35 18.18 2.02
CA VAL A 176 9.08 17.47 2.17
C VAL A 176 9.20 16.07 1.57
N VAL A 177 8.68 15.07 2.27
CA VAL A 177 8.42 13.73 1.72
C VAL A 177 6.92 13.53 1.64
N HIS A 178 6.41 13.21 0.45
CA HIS A 178 5.00 12.89 0.19
C HIS A 178 4.87 11.39 -0.04
N CYS A 179 4.22 10.71 0.89
CA CYS A 179 4.04 9.26 0.88
C CYS A 179 2.68 8.91 0.30
N ASN A 180 2.67 8.25 -0.86
CA ASN A 180 1.46 7.69 -1.45
C ASN A 180 1.23 6.28 -0.90
N ASP A 181 0.09 6.11 -0.25
CA ASP A 181 -0.38 4.90 0.42
C ASP A 181 0.49 4.36 1.58
N LEU A 182 -0.09 3.44 2.35
CA LEU A 182 0.43 3.00 3.65
C LEU A 182 1.80 2.32 3.56
N ASP A 183 2.08 1.64 2.45
CA ASP A 183 3.31 0.88 2.24
C ASP A 183 4.56 1.75 2.05
N THR A 184 4.37 3.05 1.75
CA THR A 184 5.46 4.04 1.71
C THR A 184 5.63 4.81 3.03
N LEU A 185 4.60 4.83 3.88
CA LEU A 185 4.55 5.72 5.04
C LEU A 185 5.68 5.46 6.07
N LEU A 186 6.10 4.21 6.27
CA LEU A 186 7.23 3.90 7.16
C LEU A 186 8.51 4.61 6.70
N VAL A 187 8.77 4.63 5.38
CA VAL A 187 9.93 5.33 4.81
C VAL A 187 9.83 6.82 5.08
N GLY A 188 8.64 7.41 4.91
CA GLY A 188 8.38 8.81 5.23
C GLY A 188 8.67 9.16 6.69
N VAL A 189 8.24 8.31 7.64
CA VAL A 189 8.54 8.52 9.07
C VAL A 189 10.05 8.45 9.34
N LEU A 190 10.75 7.47 8.76
CA LEU A 190 12.19 7.35 8.88
C LEU A 190 12.91 8.58 8.30
N ALA A 191 12.47 9.06 7.13
CA ALA A 191 13.00 10.26 6.49
C ALA A 191 12.79 11.50 7.35
N LYS A 192 11.58 11.67 7.91
CA LYS A 192 11.28 12.77 8.84
C LYS A 192 12.17 12.73 10.08
N ARG A 193 12.42 11.56 10.67
CA ARG A 193 13.33 11.47 11.83
C ARG A 193 14.79 11.75 11.48
N TYR A 194 15.23 11.30 10.32
CA TYR A 194 16.63 11.43 9.89
C TYR A 194 16.97 12.82 9.37
N TYR A 195 16.07 13.42 8.60
CA TYR A 195 16.24 14.72 7.97
C TYR A 195 15.51 15.85 8.70
N GLY A 196 14.47 15.59 9.49
CA GLY A 196 13.62 16.66 10.02
C GLY A 196 12.79 17.35 8.93
N CYS A 197 12.51 16.66 7.82
CA CYS A 197 11.64 17.14 6.76
C CYS A 197 10.17 17.11 7.20
N ARG A 198 9.30 17.78 6.44
CA ARG A 198 7.84 17.59 6.57
C ARG A 198 7.43 16.27 5.93
N LEU A 199 6.39 15.64 6.48
CA LEU A 199 5.82 14.39 6.00
C LEU A 199 4.35 14.61 5.64
N VAL A 200 4.01 14.38 4.38
CA VAL A 200 2.63 14.31 3.89
C VAL A 200 2.28 12.85 3.69
N TYR A 201 1.17 12.41 4.26
CA TYR A 201 0.60 11.10 3.99
C TYR A 201 -0.62 11.24 3.10
N ASP A 202 -0.58 10.63 1.92
CA ASP A 202 -1.66 10.58 0.95
C ASP A 202 -2.25 9.18 0.91
N ALA A 203 -3.48 9.05 1.42
CA ALA A 203 -4.20 7.79 1.46
C ALA A 203 -5.22 7.74 0.33
N HIS A 204 -4.98 6.88 -0.66
CA HIS A 204 -5.90 6.69 -1.78
C HIS A 204 -7.13 5.86 -1.38
N GLU A 205 -6.96 4.99 -0.40
CA GLU A 205 -8.00 4.13 0.16
C GLU A 205 -7.86 4.09 1.68
N PHE A 206 -8.91 3.63 2.36
CA PHE A 206 -8.75 3.22 3.75
C PHE A 206 -8.07 1.85 3.80
N TYR A 207 -6.74 1.83 3.72
CA TYR A 207 -5.94 0.62 3.49
C TYR A 207 -6.34 -0.60 4.33
N PRO A 208 -6.57 -0.51 5.66
CA PRO A 208 -6.88 -1.67 6.47
C PRO A 208 -8.17 -2.37 6.08
N VAL A 209 -9.10 -1.68 5.41
CA VAL A 209 -10.40 -2.20 4.98
C VAL A 209 -10.57 -2.15 3.45
N SER A 210 -9.49 -1.95 2.70
CA SER A 210 -9.59 -1.84 1.23
C SER A 210 -9.66 -3.18 0.52
N ASP A 211 -9.20 -4.27 1.14
CA ASP A 211 -9.45 -5.64 0.65
C ASP A 211 -10.89 -6.07 1.00
N PRO A 212 -11.78 -6.31 0.00
CA PRO A 212 -13.14 -6.80 0.25
C PRO A 212 -13.17 -8.18 0.92
N HIS A 213 -12.07 -8.93 0.84
CA HIS A 213 -11.91 -10.23 1.48
C HIS A 213 -11.13 -10.16 2.80
N GLY A 214 -10.84 -8.95 3.29
CA GLY A 214 -10.15 -8.74 4.55
C GLY A 214 -10.92 -9.33 5.73
N ASN A 215 -10.21 -9.79 6.75
CA ASN A 215 -10.84 -10.20 8.01
C ASN A 215 -10.24 -9.45 9.19
N TRP A 216 -10.79 -9.69 10.38
CA TRP A 216 -10.40 -8.96 11.59
C TRP A 216 -8.89 -9.01 11.85
N LEU A 217 -8.17 -10.08 11.51
CA LEU A 217 -6.74 -10.23 11.77
C LEU A 217 -5.89 -9.22 10.98
N ASP A 218 -6.04 -9.22 9.65
CA ASP A 218 -5.32 -8.33 8.73
C ASP A 218 -5.82 -6.88 8.86
N ILE A 219 -7.13 -6.66 8.99
CA ILE A 219 -7.70 -5.35 9.29
C ILE A 219 -7.06 -4.78 10.56
N THR A 220 -7.00 -5.57 11.64
CA THR A 220 -6.39 -5.14 12.91
C THR A 220 -4.90 -4.89 12.73
N PHE A 221 -4.19 -5.79 12.07
CA PHE A 221 -2.74 -5.65 11.84
C PHE A 221 -2.41 -4.35 11.11
N PHE A 222 -3.02 -4.11 9.94
CA PHE A 222 -2.76 -2.91 9.16
C PHE A 222 -3.30 -1.65 9.84
N SER A 223 -4.42 -1.72 10.56
CA SER A 223 -4.90 -0.60 11.39
C SER A 223 -3.91 -0.20 12.47
N LEU A 224 -3.22 -1.15 13.10
CA LEU A 224 -2.20 -0.87 14.11
C LEU A 224 -0.95 -0.22 13.49
N ILE A 225 -0.51 -0.73 12.33
CA ILE A 225 0.61 -0.15 11.58
C ILE A 225 0.28 1.28 11.15
N GLU A 226 -0.88 1.49 10.53
CA GLU A 226 -1.31 2.82 10.10
C GLU A 226 -1.44 3.77 11.29
N ARG A 227 -2.11 3.37 12.38
CA ARG A 227 -2.20 4.17 13.62
C ARG A 227 -0.83 4.54 14.20
N LEU A 228 0.15 3.65 14.09
CA LEU A 228 1.51 3.91 14.55
C LEU A 228 2.19 4.96 13.71
N LEU A 229 2.07 4.87 12.38
CA LEU A 229 2.83 5.69 11.45
C LEU A 229 2.16 7.04 11.17
N ILE A 230 0.84 7.07 11.01
CA ILE A 230 0.05 8.24 10.59
C ILE A 230 0.22 9.44 11.54
N ARG A 231 0.42 9.19 12.83
CA ARG A 231 0.64 10.22 13.86
C ARG A 231 1.91 11.06 13.62
N HIS A 232 2.82 10.58 12.78
CA HIS A 232 4.05 11.29 12.45
C HIS A 232 3.88 12.23 11.25
N ALA A 233 2.79 12.11 10.48
CA ALA A 233 2.51 12.99 9.36
C ALA A 233 2.20 14.42 9.84
N ASP A 234 2.75 15.42 9.14
CA ASP A 234 2.39 16.83 9.35
C ASP A 234 1.06 17.17 8.67
N ALA A 235 0.73 16.47 7.59
CA ALA A 235 -0.55 16.55 6.91
C ALA A 235 -0.97 15.16 6.43
N VAL A 236 -2.27 14.87 6.57
CA VAL A 236 -2.89 13.67 6.00
C VAL A 236 -3.91 14.13 4.98
N VAL A 237 -3.81 13.62 3.76
CA VAL A 237 -4.72 13.90 2.66
C VAL A 237 -5.37 12.59 2.18
N THR A 238 -6.58 12.69 1.65
CA THR A 238 -7.31 11.55 1.09
C THR A 238 -8.33 12.01 0.05
N VAL A 239 -8.94 11.06 -0.66
CA VAL A 239 -9.67 11.34 -1.91
C VAL A 239 -11.08 11.89 -1.73
N ASN A 240 -11.71 11.77 -0.57
CA ASN A 240 -13.06 12.31 -0.35
C ASN A 240 -13.36 12.62 1.13
N PRO A 241 -14.37 13.48 1.43
CA PRO A 241 -14.68 13.88 2.80
C PRO A 241 -15.15 12.73 3.71
N MET A 242 -15.88 11.75 3.18
CA MET A 242 -16.39 10.61 3.98
C MET A 242 -15.23 9.73 4.47
N LEU A 243 -14.29 9.44 3.58
CA LEU A 243 -13.07 8.72 3.90
C LEU A 243 -12.20 9.50 4.89
N GLY A 244 -12.08 10.82 4.68
CA GLY A 244 -11.37 11.70 5.61
C GLY A 244 -11.94 11.66 7.03
N GLU A 245 -13.26 11.70 7.16
CA GLU A 245 -13.94 11.60 8.46
C GLU A 245 -13.75 10.21 9.10
N ALA A 246 -13.85 9.12 8.32
CA ALA A 246 -13.61 7.77 8.80
C ALA A 246 -12.18 7.60 9.35
N MET A 247 -11.17 8.07 8.63
CA MET A 247 -9.77 8.04 9.09
C MET A 247 -9.57 8.93 10.31
N ARG A 248 -10.16 10.14 10.32
CA ARG A 248 -10.09 11.08 11.45
C ARG A 248 -10.63 10.43 12.73
N ALA A 249 -11.78 9.77 12.65
CA ALA A 249 -12.38 9.05 13.76
C ALA A 249 -11.54 7.83 14.19
N ALA A 250 -11.07 7.01 13.25
CA ALA A 250 -10.33 5.78 13.53
C ALA A 250 -8.95 6.03 14.19
N TYR A 251 -8.31 7.14 13.82
CA TYR A 251 -6.97 7.51 14.28
C TYR A 251 -6.92 8.71 15.22
N ARG A 252 -8.07 9.30 15.55
CA ARG A 252 -8.20 10.48 16.43
C ARG A 252 -7.34 11.65 15.95
N LEU A 253 -7.36 11.89 14.65
CA LEU A 253 -6.62 12.99 14.05
C LEU A 253 -7.40 14.30 14.25
N GLU A 254 -6.68 15.40 14.33
CA GLU A 254 -7.31 16.73 14.36
C GLU A 254 -7.93 17.05 13.00
N ARG A 255 -7.23 16.70 11.91
CA ARG A 255 -7.63 17.02 10.55
C ARG A 255 -7.14 15.97 9.54
N VAL A 256 -7.97 15.72 8.55
CA VAL A 256 -7.63 15.01 7.31
C VAL A 256 -8.17 15.84 6.15
N TYR A 257 -7.33 16.21 5.19
CA TYR A 257 -7.74 17.02 4.04
C TYR A 257 -8.35 16.12 2.96
N SER A 258 -9.43 16.57 2.34
CA SER A 258 -9.97 15.92 1.15
C SER A 258 -9.43 16.61 -0.11
N VAL A 259 -8.69 15.85 -0.91
CA VAL A 259 -8.17 16.25 -2.22
C VAL A 259 -8.68 15.21 -3.23
N PRO A 260 -9.79 15.49 -3.92
CA PRO A 260 -10.39 14.51 -4.82
C PRO A 260 -9.53 14.26 -6.05
N ASN A 261 -9.46 12.99 -6.45
CA ASN A 261 -8.91 12.62 -7.76
C ASN A 261 -9.83 13.18 -8.83
N ALA A 262 -9.30 14.05 -9.68
CA ALA A 262 -10.02 14.61 -10.82
C ALA A 262 -9.08 14.60 -12.03
N GLU A 263 -9.50 13.92 -13.10
CA GLU A 263 -8.82 14.05 -14.39
C GLU A 263 -8.92 15.51 -14.84
N PRO A 264 -7.80 16.12 -15.31
CA PRO A 264 -7.84 17.44 -15.92
C PRO A 264 -8.88 17.51 -17.04
N TRP A 265 -9.77 18.50 -16.98
CA TRP A 265 -10.77 18.72 -18.03
C TRP A 265 -10.09 19.18 -19.32
N THR A 266 -10.27 18.44 -20.41
CA THR A 266 -9.65 18.69 -21.72
C THR A 266 -10.55 19.42 -22.73
N GLY A 267 -11.75 19.85 -22.32
CA GLY A 267 -12.54 20.83 -23.07
C GLY A 267 -13.55 20.26 -24.07
N GLU A 268 -13.29 19.10 -24.68
CA GLU A 268 -14.20 18.50 -25.66
C GLU A 268 -14.81 17.21 -25.13
N CYS A 269 -16.13 17.20 -24.95
CA CYS A 269 -16.90 15.98 -24.75
C CYS A 269 -17.31 15.49 -26.15
N PRO A 270 -16.85 14.30 -26.60
CA PRO A 270 -17.23 13.80 -27.91
C PRO A 270 -18.76 13.63 -28.00
N GLU A 271 -19.33 14.01 -29.14
CA GLU A 271 -20.73 13.76 -29.46
C GLU A 271 -21.01 12.24 -29.40
N PRO A 272 -22.14 11.80 -28.81
CA PRO A 272 -22.51 10.40 -28.81
C PRO A 272 -22.63 9.86 -30.24
N ASP A 273 -21.91 8.78 -30.55
CA ASP A 273 -22.02 8.12 -31.86
C ASP A 273 -23.35 7.35 -31.97
N ALA A 274 -24.34 8.00 -32.59
CA ALA A 274 -25.65 7.46 -32.91
C ALA A 274 -25.60 6.27 -33.90
N GLY A 275 -24.47 6.04 -34.57
CA GLY A 275 -24.22 4.91 -35.45
C GLY A 275 -23.45 3.77 -34.79
N SER A 276 -23.08 3.89 -33.51
CA SER A 276 -22.26 2.88 -32.84
C SER A 276 -22.95 1.52 -32.76
N GLU A 277 -22.16 0.45 -32.67
CA GLU A 277 -22.69 -0.91 -32.48
C GLU A 277 -23.53 -1.02 -31.20
N MET A 278 -23.12 -0.35 -30.13
CA MET A 278 -23.89 -0.28 -28.89
C MET A 278 -25.25 0.38 -29.08
N GLU A 279 -25.35 1.45 -29.89
CA GLU A 279 -26.64 2.08 -30.19
C GLU A 279 -27.57 1.13 -30.94
N ARG A 280 -27.04 0.42 -31.94
CA ARG A 280 -27.81 -0.59 -32.69
C ARG A 280 -28.30 -1.72 -31.80
N LEU A 281 -27.45 -2.22 -30.89
CA LEU A 281 -27.82 -3.26 -29.92
C LEU A 281 -28.86 -2.76 -28.90
N ALA A 282 -28.74 -1.50 -28.48
CA ALA A 282 -29.68 -0.89 -27.56
C ALA A 282 -31.08 -0.77 -28.18
N ASN A 283 -31.17 -0.44 -29.48
CA ASN A 283 -32.43 -0.31 -30.22
C ASN A 283 -33.46 0.56 -29.48
N GLY A 284 -33.02 1.74 -29.02
CA GLY A 284 -33.84 2.69 -28.26
C GLY A 284 -33.98 2.39 -26.75
N ARG A 285 -33.36 1.32 -26.23
CA ARG A 285 -33.31 1.02 -24.78
C ARG A 285 -32.22 1.83 -24.06
N VAL A 286 -32.37 1.95 -22.75
CA VAL A 286 -31.37 2.57 -21.88
C VAL A 286 -30.07 1.76 -21.92
N LYS A 287 -28.93 2.45 -22.11
CA LYS A 287 -27.60 1.85 -22.11
C LYS A 287 -26.91 2.11 -20.77
N PHE A 288 -26.41 1.06 -20.14
CA PHE A 288 -25.54 1.17 -18.97
C PHE A 288 -24.11 0.75 -19.32
N LEU A 289 -23.14 1.58 -18.95
CA LEU A 289 -21.72 1.23 -19.01
C LEU A 289 -21.23 0.95 -17.60
N PHE A 290 -20.84 -0.30 -17.34
CA PHE A 290 -20.06 -0.63 -16.16
C PHE A 290 -18.58 -0.67 -16.53
N GLN A 291 -17.78 0.20 -15.92
CA GLN A 291 -16.34 0.23 -16.10
C GLN A 291 -15.66 -0.03 -14.76
N GLY A 292 -15.06 -1.21 -14.61
CA GLY A 292 -14.37 -1.60 -13.38
C GLY A 292 -14.08 -3.10 -13.31
N ARG A 293 -13.43 -3.54 -12.23
CA ARG A 293 -13.22 -4.96 -11.95
C ARG A 293 -14.50 -5.59 -11.41
N PHE A 294 -14.83 -6.81 -11.86
CA PHE A 294 -15.92 -7.61 -11.29
C PHE A 294 -15.52 -8.14 -9.91
N THR A 295 -15.80 -7.34 -8.88
CA THR A 295 -15.49 -7.64 -7.48
C THR A 295 -16.67 -7.22 -6.60
N PRO A 296 -16.94 -7.95 -5.49
CA PRO A 296 -18.05 -7.61 -4.59
C PRO A 296 -17.97 -6.18 -4.08
N GLY A 297 -19.13 -5.52 -3.93
CA GLY A 297 -19.22 -4.15 -3.43
C GLY A 297 -18.89 -3.06 -4.45
N ARG A 298 -18.85 -3.38 -5.74
CA ARG A 298 -18.64 -2.41 -6.85
C ARG A 298 -19.93 -1.92 -7.49
N GLY A 299 -21.11 -2.31 -7.00
CA GLY A 299 -22.39 -1.81 -7.51
C GLY A 299 -22.93 -2.55 -8.73
N ILE A 300 -22.23 -3.58 -9.25
CA ILE A 300 -22.66 -4.29 -10.46
C ILE A 300 -23.88 -5.17 -10.20
N ASP A 301 -23.95 -5.80 -9.03
CA ASP A 301 -25.09 -6.63 -8.64
C ASP A 301 -26.34 -5.75 -8.52
N GLU A 302 -26.21 -4.60 -7.86
CA GLU A 302 -27.26 -3.59 -7.74
C GLU A 302 -27.68 -3.02 -9.09
N LEU A 303 -26.73 -2.82 -10.02
CA LEU A 303 -27.01 -2.38 -11.39
C LEU A 303 -27.84 -3.43 -12.15
N ILE A 304 -27.48 -4.72 -12.06
CA ILE A 304 -28.18 -5.83 -12.73
C ILE A 304 -29.58 -6.00 -12.14
N GLU A 305 -29.71 -6.00 -10.81
CA GLU A 305 -31.01 -6.10 -10.13
C GLU A 305 -31.92 -4.92 -10.50
N GLY A 306 -31.37 -3.70 -10.52
CA GLY A 306 -32.09 -2.51 -10.97
C GLY A 306 -32.51 -2.58 -12.45
N TRP A 307 -31.68 -3.19 -13.30
CA TRP A 307 -31.98 -3.32 -14.73
C TRP A 307 -33.24 -4.16 -14.98
N VAL A 308 -33.41 -5.26 -14.26
CA VAL A 308 -34.63 -6.11 -14.35
C VAL A 308 -35.91 -5.31 -14.09
N ALA A 309 -35.85 -4.24 -13.29
CA ALA A 309 -37.01 -3.40 -13.00
C ALA A 309 -37.37 -2.41 -14.13
N VAL A 310 -36.42 -2.07 -15.01
CA VAL A 310 -36.59 -1.04 -16.06
C VAL A 310 -36.66 -1.60 -17.49
N ASP A 311 -36.19 -2.81 -17.74
CA ASP A 311 -36.30 -3.50 -19.04
C ASP A 311 -37.60 -4.32 -19.10
N ARG A 312 -38.69 -3.69 -19.51
CA ARG A 312 -40.01 -4.30 -19.72
C ARG A 312 -40.35 -4.43 -21.20
#